data_AF-A0A2G9XP95-F1
#
_entry.id   AF-A0A2G9XP95-F1
#
_cell.length_a   1.000
_cell.length_b   1.000
_cell.length_c   1.000
_cell.angle_alpha   90.00
_cell.angle_beta   90.00
_cell.angle_gamma   90.00
#
_symmetry.space_group_name_H-M   'P 1'
#
loop_
_entity.id
_entity.type
_entity.pdbx_description
1 polymer ?
#
loop_
_entity_poly.entity_id
_entity_poly.type
_entity_poly.pdbx_seq_one_letter_code
_entity_poly.pdbx_strand_id
1 'polypeptide(L)'
;MLHSVAKIEFLGFFWFKGRPSSFFILLIAYIITCAFFYWKFKKDFRSVKMDVSSMANENPLDQIKDKPFAIIACGIFVLTILAMAFREALGFHLGFIAMWGALASILFFTLFKDSFTVEIPDVEGILKELDWRAIFFYISLFALVGGIDHAGVIKVIATAITPMIKESIVVGSTVIYWVTAPIVGIVEHDAYILTMLYVIRDLGAQGINPWPLYWMLLWAGTLGSNMTIAGAPALFVAKSMADKEDQRQSTLKEFLSISAPYVVISLLACYVPAMLIWVLPFAK
;
A
#
# COMPACT_ATOMS: atom_id res chain seq x y z
N MET A 1 0.87 11.62 -2.05
CA MET A 1 0.69 11.95 -3.49
C MET A 1 -0.36 13.04 -3.71
N LEU A 2 -1.62 12.84 -3.30
CA LEU A 2 -2.69 13.86 -3.43
C LEU A 2 -2.32 15.24 -2.89
N HIS A 3 -1.66 15.30 -1.73
CA HIS A 3 -1.19 16.57 -1.17
C HIS A 3 -0.22 17.30 -2.11
N SER A 4 0.71 16.57 -2.75
CA SER A 4 1.72 17.16 -3.64
C SER A 4 1.13 17.79 -4.90
N VAL A 5 0.00 17.25 -5.40
CA VAL A 5 -0.63 17.73 -6.65
C VAL A 5 -1.85 18.63 -6.39
N ALA A 6 -2.66 18.30 -5.39
CA ALA A 6 -3.95 18.93 -5.12
C ALA A 6 -4.03 19.64 -3.75
N LYS A 7 -2.92 19.66 -2.98
CA LYS A 7 -2.81 20.30 -1.65
C LYS A 7 -3.90 19.89 -0.65
N ILE A 8 -4.42 18.66 -0.75
CA ILE A 8 -5.34 18.11 0.24
C ILE A 8 -4.60 17.81 1.55
N GLU A 9 -5.20 18.24 2.65
CA GLU A 9 -4.77 17.89 4.01
C GLU A 9 -5.35 16.54 4.46
N PHE A 10 -4.78 15.94 5.50
CA PHE A 10 -5.23 14.66 6.05
C PHE A 10 -6.72 14.64 6.43
N LEU A 11 -7.29 15.75 6.91
CA LEU A 11 -8.73 15.86 7.19
C LEU A 11 -9.59 15.72 5.94
N GLY A 12 -9.07 16.10 4.77
CA GLY A 12 -9.69 15.87 3.46
C GLY A 12 -9.82 14.39 3.09
N PHE A 13 -9.14 13.48 3.80
CA PHE A 13 -9.33 12.03 3.65
C PHE A 13 -10.61 11.51 4.31
N PHE A 14 -11.06 12.18 5.39
CA PHE A 14 -12.32 11.87 6.06
C PHE A 14 -13.48 12.66 5.45
N TRP A 15 -13.28 13.96 5.24
CA TRP A 15 -14.33 14.86 4.77
C TRP A 15 -13.78 15.87 3.77
N PHE A 16 -14.27 15.84 2.52
CA PHE A 16 -13.83 16.76 1.49
C PHE A 16 -15.01 17.33 0.71
N LYS A 17 -15.06 18.67 0.56
CA LYS A 17 -16.14 19.40 -0.11
C LYS A 17 -17.56 19.02 0.36
N GLY A 18 -17.73 18.85 1.67
CA GLY A 18 -19.04 18.57 2.27
C GLY A 18 -19.54 17.12 2.10
N ARG A 19 -18.67 16.18 1.69
CA ARG A 19 -19.01 14.76 1.49
C ARG A 19 -18.06 13.82 2.23
N PRO A 20 -18.52 12.62 2.62
CA PRO A 20 -17.64 11.57 3.09
C PRO A 20 -16.63 11.22 1.98
N SER A 21 -15.35 11.29 2.33
CA SER A 21 -14.23 11.13 1.41
C SER A 21 -13.77 9.66 1.38
N SER A 22 -12.51 9.42 1.03
CA SER A 22 -11.94 8.08 0.81
C SER A 22 -12.04 7.12 1.98
N PHE A 23 -11.94 7.59 3.24
CA PHE A 23 -11.93 6.70 4.40
C PHE A 23 -13.15 5.78 4.47
N PHE A 24 -14.36 6.33 4.35
CA PHE A 24 -15.59 5.57 4.46
C PHE A 24 -15.79 4.60 3.30
N ILE A 25 -15.43 5.02 2.09
CA ILE A 25 -15.53 4.20 0.87
C ILE A 25 -14.59 3.00 0.96
N LEU A 26 -13.34 3.25 1.37
CA LEU A 26 -12.35 2.18 1.57
C LEU A 26 -12.72 1.27 2.74
N LEU A 27 -13.29 1.80 3.82
CA LEU A 27 -13.76 1.01 4.96
C LEU A 27 -14.88 0.04 4.53
N ILE A 28 -15.85 0.51 3.73
CA ILE A 28 -16.91 -0.34 3.19
C ILE A 28 -16.31 -1.43 2.30
N ALA A 29 -15.42 -1.07 1.37
CA ALA A 29 -14.75 -2.03 0.51
C ALA A 29 -13.94 -3.06 1.33
N TYR A 30 -13.26 -2.62 2.37
CA TYR A 30 -12.51 -3.47 3.29
C TYR A 30 -13.43 -4.47 4.02
N ILE A 31 -14.52 -4.00 4.63
CA ILE A 31 -15.48 -4.87 5.33
C ILE A 31 -16.06 -5.93 4.39
N ILE A 32 -16.47 -5.53 3.18
CA ILE A 32 -17.03 -6.46 2.17
C ILE A 32 -15.99 -7.50 1.77
N THR A 33 -14.75 -7.07 1.51
CA THR A 33 -13.68 -7.98 1.09
C THR A 33 -13.30 -8.94 2.22
N CYS A 34 -13.19 -8.45 3.46
CA CYS A 34 -12.96 -9.29 4.64
C CYS A 34 -14.09 -10.28 4.87
N ALA A 35 -15.35 -9.87 4.74
CA ALA A 35 -16.49 -10.77 4.90
C ALA A 35 -16.50 -11.89 3.85
N PHE A 36 -16.18 -11.56 2.60
CA PHE A 36 -16.06 -12.55 1.53
C PHE A 36 -14.93 -13.56 1.79
N PHE A 37 -13.74 -13.08 2.14
CA PHE A 37 -12.60 -13.96 2.42
C PHE A 37 -12.80 -14.77 3.69
N TYR A 38 -13.41 -14.20 4.74
CA TYR A 38 -13.80 -14.95 5.93
C TYR A 38 -14.75 -16.09 5.56
N TRP A 39 -15.75 -15.85 4.72
CA TRP A 39 -16.67 -16.89 4.27
C TRP A 39 -15.97 -17.97 3.43
N LYS A 40 -15.10 -17.57 2.49
CA LYS A 40 -14.31 -18.48 1.66
C LYS A 40 -13.37 -19.35 2.50
N PHE A 41 -12.55 -18.74 3.35
CA PHE A 41 -11.62 -19.46 4.21
C PHE A 41 -12.32 -20.31 5.26
N LYS A 42 -13.46 -19.87 5.81
CA LYS A 42 -14.29 -20.72 6.67
C LYS A 42 -14.76 -21.99 5.96
N LYS A 43 -14.98 -21.93 4.65
CA LYS A 43 -15.36 -23.10 3.84
C LYS A 43 -14.14 -23.97 3.53
N ASP A 44 -13.02 -23.38 3.14
CA ASP A 44 -11.81 -24.09 2.72
C ASP A 44 -11.07 -24.74 3.91
N PHE A 45 -11.01 -24.06 5.06
CA PHE A 45 -10.35 -24.55 6.27
C PHE A 45 -11.28 -25.28 7.24
N ARG A 46 -12.53 -25.56 6.85
CA ARG A 46 -13.50 -26.26 7.71
C ARG A 46 -13.04 -27.68 8.10
N SER A 47 -12.18 -28.29 7.28
CA SER A 47 -11.60 -29.61 7.50
C SER A 47 -10.20 -29.60 8.13
N VAL A 48 -9.56 -28.43 8.26
CA VAL A 48 -8.22 -28.30 8.85
C VAL A 48 -8.37 -28.08 10.35
N LYS A 49 -8.23 -29.17 11.12
CA LYS A 49 -8.02 -29.06 12.56
C LYS A 49 -6.57 -28.61 12.76
N MET A 50 -6.32 -27.31 12.92
CA MET A 50 -5.06 -26.87 13.50
C MET A 50 -4.98 -27.48 14.90
N ASP A 51 -3.91 -28.23 15.15
CA ASP A 51 -3.64 -28.78 16.47
C ASP A 51 -3.17 -27.62 17.36
N VAL A 52 -4.12 -26.94 17.99
CA VAL A 52 -3.88 -25.79 18.87
C VAL A 52 -3.22 -26.21 20.18
N SER A 53 -3.04 -27.52 20.42
CA SER A 53 -2.44 -28.06 21.63
C SER A 53 -0.96 -27.71 21.79
N SER A 54 -0.23 -27.50 20.68
CA SER A 54 1.17 -27.05 20.70
C SER A 54 1.31 -25.56 21.02
N MET A 55 0.33 -24.72 20.65
CA MET A 55 0.33 -23.28 20.99
C MET A 55 -0.28 -22.97 22.36
N ALA A 56 -1.14 -23.83 22.90
CA ALA A 56 -1.77 -23.64 24.22
C ALA A 56 -0.78 -23.74 25.40
N ASN A 57 0.39 -24.36 25.18
CA ASN A 57 1.45 -24.51 26.18
C ASN A 57 2.58 -23.47 26.05
N GLU A 58 2.55 -22.61 25.03
CA GLU A 58 3.53 -21.55 24.89
C GLU A 58 2.96 -20.26 25.49
N ASN A 59 3.37 -19.91 26.70
CA ASN A 59 3.11 -18.58 27.24
C ASN A 59 3.91 -17.55 26.41
N PRO A 60 3.26 -16.58 25.75
CA PRO A 60 3.96 -15.57 24.94
C PRO A 60 4.95 -14.74 25.77
N LEU A 61 4.73 -14.68 27.09
CA LEU A 61 5.56 -13.97 28.05
C LEU A 61 6.89 -14.69 28.36
N ASP A 62 6.98 -16.01 28.15
CA ASP A 62 8.20 -16.81 28.38
C ASP A 62 9.17 -16.76 27.18
N GLN A 63 8.69 -16.35 25.99
CA GLN A 63 9.56 -16.10 24.82
C GLN A 63 10.24 -14.72 24.85
N ILE A 64 9.82 -13.82 25.75
CA ILE A 64 10.44 -12.50 25.91
C ILE A 64 11.72 -12.67 26.74
N LYS A 65 12.85 -12.87 26.05
CA LYS A 65 14.19 -12.99 26.67
C LYS A 65 14.50 -11.86 27.65
N ASP A 66 14.06 -10.62 27.36
CA ASP A 66 14.23 -9.47 28.25
C ASP A 66 13.07 -8.46 28.10
N LYS A 67 12.31 -8.28 29.18
CA LYS A 67 11.26 -7.25 29.29
C LYS A 67 11.75 -5.81 29.04
N PRO A 68 12.92 -5.36 29.55
CA PRO A 68 13.36 -3.98 29.31
C PRO A 68 13.78 -3.76 27.85
N PHE A 69 14.41 -4.75 27.22
CA PHE A 69 14.75 -4.71 25.79
C PHE A 69 13.48 -4.59 24.94
N ALA A 70 12.47 -5.43 25.21
CA ALA A 70 11.21 -5.42 24.46
C ALA A 70 10.46 -4.08 24.61
N ILE A 71 10.39 -3.52 25.83
CA ILE A 71 9.72 -2.23 26.07
C ILE A 71 10.41 -1.10 25.30
N ILE A 72 11.74 -1.06 25.31
CA ILE A 72 12.49 -0.01 24.63
C ILE A 72 12.40 -0.18 23.11
N ALA A 73 12.52 -1.40 22.59
CA ALA A 73 12.34 -1.68 21.17
C ALA A 73 10.95 -1.28 20.68
N CYS A 74 9.89 -1.68 21.41
CA CYS A 74 8.52 -1.25 21.12
C CYS A 74 8.35 0.26 21.25
N GLY A 75 9.00 0.90 22.24
CA GLY A 75 8.97 2.34 22.43
C GLY A 75 9.57 3.10 21.25
N ILE A 76 10.76 2.71 20.79
CA ILE A 76 11.42 3.32 19.62
C ILE A 76 10.59 3.06 18.36
N PHE A 77 10.01 1.86 18.21
CA PHE A 77 9.13 1.52 17.09
C PHE A 77 7.88 2.41 17.06
N VAL A 78 7.16 2.54 18.18
CA VAL A 78 5.97 3.41 18.29
C VAL A 78 6.35 4.87 18.06
N LEU A 79 7.48 5.33 18.60
CA LEU A 79 7.97 6.69 18.38
C LEU A 79 8.30 6.94 16.90
N THR A 80 8.88 5.96 16.21
CA THR A 80 9.15 6.05 14.77
C THR A 80 7.84 6.11 13.97
N ILE A 81 6.82 5.32 14.34
CA ILE A 81 5.48 5.39 13.72
C ILE A 81 4.84 6.77 13.95
N LEU A 82 4.91 7.30 15.16
CA LEU A 82 4.39 8.64 15.47
C LEU A 82 5.14 9.70 14.67
N ALA A 83 6.47 9.63 14.59
CA ALA A 83 7.27 10.55 13.77
C ALA A 83 6.90 10.47 12.29
N MET A 84 6.66 9.27 11.76
CA MET A 84 6.16 9.08 10.40
C MET A 84 4.76 9.69 10.18
N ALA A 85 3.87 9.57 11.16
CA ALA A 85 2.54 10.18 11.11
C ALA A 85 2.63 11.72 11.11
N PHE A 86 3.54 12.29 11.90
CA PHE A 86 3.81 13.73 11.98
C PHE A 86 4.87 14.23 10.97
N ARG A 87 5.21 13.44 9.94
CA ARG A 87 6.24 13.80 8.94
C ARG A 87 6.03 15.19 8.33
N GLU A 88 4.78 15.62 8.19
CA GLU A 88 4.40 16.88 7.55
C GLU A 88 4.72 18.09 8.43
N ALA A 89 4.59 17.96 9.77
CA ALA A 89 5.03 18.98 10.73
C ALA A 89 6.56 19.04 10.84
N LEU A 90 7.23 17.91 10.62
CA LEU A 90 8.68 17.78 10.70
C LEU A 90 9.40 18.17 9.40
N GLY A 91 8.70 18.22 8.26
CA GLY A 91 9.28 18.57 6.96
C GLY A 91 10.24 17.53 6.38
N PHE A 92 10.31 16.31 6.95
CA PHE A 92 11.21 15.25 6.50
C PHE A 92 10.49 14.18 5.65
N HIS A 93 11.23 13.57 4.72
CA HIS A 93 10.76 12.43 3.93
C HIS A 93 10.61 11.16 4.79
N LEU A 94 9.66 10.29 4.46
CA LEU A 94 9.42 9.05 5.24
C LEU A 94 10.65 8.16 5.34
N GLY A 95 11.39 7.99 4.24
CA GLY A 95 12.61 7.17 4.23
C GLY A 95 13.67 7.70 5.18
N PHE A 96 13.77 9.02 5.34
CA PHE A 96 14.71 9.64 6.27
C PHE A 96 14.33 9.34 7.73
N ILE A 97 13.05 9.45 8.07
CA ILE A 97 12.54 9.14 9.42
C ILE A 97 12.74 7.65 9.74
N ALA A 98 12.46 6.76 8.78
CA ALA A 98 12.67 5.32 8.93
C ALA A 98 14.15 5.00 9.20
N MET A 99 15.05 5.58 8.41
CA MET A 99 16.48 5.36 8.52
C MET A 99 17.03 5.88 9.85
N TRP A 100 16.58 7.06 10.30
CA TRP A 100 16.95 7.59 11.61
C TRP A 100 16.39 6.75 12.76
N GLY A 101 15.17 6.24 12.66
CA GLY A 101 14.61 5.31 13.64
C GLY A 101 15.44 4.02 13.75
N ALA A 102 15.85 3.45 12.61
CA ALA A 102 16.72 2.28 12.57
C ALA A 102 18.11 2.57 13.13
N LEU A 103 18.75 3.67 12.72
CA LEU A 103 20.07 4.09 13.21
C LEU A 103 20.05 4.40 14.72
N ALA A 104 19.03 5.09 15.20
CA ALA A 104 18.86 5.39 16.62
C ALA A 104 18.66 4.10 17.43
N SER A 105 17.90 3.13 16.91
CA SER A 105 17.76 1.81 17.54
C SER A 105 19.09 1.09 17.63
N ILE A 106 19.83 1.00 16.51
CA ILE A 106 21.14 0.34 16.46
C ILE A 106 22.12 1.02 17.43
N LEU A 107 22.19 2.35 17.41
CA LEU A 107 23.08 3.13 18.29
C LEU A 107 22.73 2.91 19.77
N PHE A 108 21.44 3.00 20.11
CA PHE A 108 20.98 2.81 21.48
C PHE A 108 21.32 1.42 21.99
N PHE A 109 21.00 0.37 21.23
CA PHE A 109 21.30 -1.00 21.62
C PHE A 109 22.81 -1.29 21.66
N THR A 110 23.60 -0.71 20.76
CA THR A 110 25.07 -0.85 20.79
C THR A 110 25.69 -0.17 22.01
N LEU A 111 25.20 1.01 22.41
CA LEU A 111 25.73 1.76 23.56
C LEU A 111 25.35 1.14 24.92
N PHE A 112 24.16 0.53 25.01
CA PHE A 112 23.67 -0.11 26.23
C PHE A 112 23.86 -1.63 26.23
N LYS A 113 24.78 -2.15 25.40
CA LYS A 113 25.05 -3.58 25.24
C LYS A 113 25.34 -4.31 26.56
N ASP A 114 26.02 -3.64 27.49
CA ASP A 114 26.37 -4.19 28.80
C ASP A 114 25.21 -4.20 29.83
N SER A 115 24.10 -3.51 29.55
CA SER A 115 22.92 -3.46 30.42
C SER A 115 21.83 -4.48 30.07
N PHE A 116 21.98 -5.22 28.97
CA PHE A 116 21.00 -6.20 28.51
C PHE A 116 21.58 -7.62 28.52
N THR A 117 20.74 -8.60 28.85
CA THR A 117 21.09 -10.02 28.91
C THR A 117 21.06 -10.70 27.53
N VAL A 118 20.60 -10.00 26.49
CA VAL A 118 20.51 -10.49 25.10
C VAL A 118 21.78 -10.18 24.31
N GLU A 119 22.30 -11.16 23.57
CA GLU A 119 23.30 -10.93 22.52
C GLU A 119 22.71 -10.05 21.42
N ILE A 120 23.17 -8.80 21.38
CA ILE A 120 22.78 -7.84 20.35
C ILE A 120 23.59 -8.18 19.09
N PRO A 121 22.93 -8.56 17.97
CA PRO A 121 23.63 -8.89 16.74
C PRO A 121 24.40 -7.67 16.23
N ASP A 122 25.63 -7.91 15.75
CA ASP A 122 26.42 -6.84 15.15
C ASP A 122 25.73 -6.27 13.90
N VAL A 123 26.08 -5.04 13.54
CA VAL A 123 25.51 -4.33 12.38
C VAL A 123 25.59 -5.17 11.10
N GLU A 124 26.66 -5.94 10.93
CA GLU A 124 26.81 -6.86 9.80
C GLU A 124 25.76 -7.99 9.81
N GLY A 125 25.40 -8.51 10.99
CA GLY A 125 24.34 -9.50 11.16
C GLY A 125 22.97 -8.93 10.78
N ILE A 126 22.68 -7.71 11.22
CA ILE A 126 21.42 -7.00 10.88
C ILE A 126 21.34 -6.75 9.36
N LEU A 127 22.43 -6.31 8.74
CA LEU A 127 22.48 -6.09 7.28
C LEU A 127 22.38 -7.39 6.48
N LYS A 128 22.81 -8.53 7.03
CA LYS A 128 22.66 -9.85 6.41
C LYS A 128 21.23 -10.38 6.45
N GLU A 129 20.44 -9.97 7.45
CA GLU A 129 19.01 -10.33 7.51
C GLU A 129 18.16 -9.61 6.47
N LEU A 130 18.69 -8.53 5.90
CA LEU A 130 17.99 -7.69 4.95
C LEU A 130 17.89 -8.39 3.58
N ASP A 131 16.70 -8.41 3.00
CA ASP A 131 16.47 -9.02 1.69
C ASP A 131 17.01 -8.13 0.56
N TRP A 132 18.31 -8.23 0.31
CA TRP A 132 18.99 -7.48 -0.75
C TRP A 132 18.39 -7.76 -2.14
N ARG A 133 17.86 -8.96 -2.36
CA ARG A 133 17.19 -9.30 -3.63
C ARG A 133 15.93 -8.45 -3.81
N ALA A 134 15.15 -8.25 -2.75
CA ALA A 134 14.00 -7.34 -2.75
C ALA A 134 14.40 -5.91 -3.13
N ILE A 135 15.46 -5.39 -2.49
CA ILE A 135 15.93 -4.02 -2.73
C ILE A 135 16.33 -3.84 -4.19
N PHE A 136 17.19 -4.71 -4.72
CA PHE A 136 17.65 -4.60 -6.10
C PHE A 136 16.49 -4.75 -7.09
N PHE A 137 15.52 -5.62 -6.80
CA PHE A 137 14.30 -5.74 -7.59
C PHE A 137 13.53 -4.41 -7.64
N TYR A 138 13.32 -3.74 -6.49
CA TYR A 138 12.64 -2.44 -6.46
C TYR A 138 13.43 -1.33 -7.15
N ILE A 139 14.76 -1.30 -7.01
CA ILE A 139 15.60 -0.34 -7.74
C ILE A 139 15.42 -0.51 -9.25
N SER A 140 15.49 -1.75 -9.75
CA SER A 140 15.29 -2.04 -11.18
C SER A 140 13.86 -1.73 -11.63
N LEU A 141 12.85 -2.04 -10.82
CA LEU A 141 11.45 -1.73 -11.11
C LEU A 141 11.22 -0.22 -11.19
N PHE A 142 11.70 0.57 -10.22
CA PHE A 142 11.57 2.02 -10.26
C PHE A 142 12.33 2.65 -11.42
N ALA A 143 13.51 2.12 -11.78
CA ALA A 143 14.25 2.56 -12.96
C ALA A 143 13.48 2.28 -14.26
N LEU A 144 12.87 1.10 -14.39
CA LEU A 144 12.01 0.75 -15.52
C LEU A 144 10.81 1.69 -15.63
N VAL A 145 10.12 1.94 -14.51
CA VAL A 145 8.92 2.79 -14.49
C VAL A 145 9.28 4.25 -14.80
N GLY A 146 10.38 4.77 -14.24
CA GLY A 146 10.90 6.10 -14.60
C GLY A 146 11.28 6.20 -16.09
N GLY A 147 11.81 5.12 -16.68
CA GLY A 147 12.06 5.03 -18.12
C GLY A 147 10.78 5.09 -18.96
N ILE A 148 9.72 4.37 -18.54
CA ILE A 148 8.40 4.39 -19.21
C ILE A 148 7.75 5.78 -19.14
N ASP A 149 7.88 6.46 -18.00
CA ASP A 149 7.40 7.83 -17.82
C ASP A 149 8.17 8.80 -18.73
N HIS A 150 9.50 8.72 -18.76
CA HIS A 150 10.34 9.57 -19.62
C HIS A 150 10.11 9.31 -21.12
N ALA A 151 9.82 8.06 -21.50
CA ALA A 151 9.43 7.70 -22.87
C ALA A 151 8.05 8.25 -23.27
N GLY A 152 7.28 8.80 -22.33
CA GLY A 152 6.00 9.46 -22.59
C GLY A 152 4.83 8.50 -22.81
N VAL A 153 4.98 7.20 -22.50
CA VAL A 153 3.91 6.20 -22.67
C VAL A 153 2.66 6.60 -21.87
N ILE A 154 2.85 7.09 -20.64
CA ILE A 154 1.74 7.53 -19.80
C ILE A 154 1.02 8.75 -20.41
N LYS A 155 1.76 9.68 -21.04
CA LYS A 155 1.17 10.82 -21.76
C LYS A 155 0.36 10.39 -22.98
N VAL A 156 0.80 9.35 -23.69
CA VAL A 156 0.03 8.79 -24.83
C VAL A 156 -1.30 8.20 -24.35
N ILE A 157 -1.27 7.39 -23.29
CA ILE A 157 -2.48 6.81 -22.68
C ILE A 157 -3.43 7.92 -22.22
N ALA A 158 -2.90 8.94 -21.55
CA ALA A 158 -3.64 10.13 -21.13
C ALA A 158 -4.34 10.85 -22.29
N THR A 159 -3.61 11.10 -23.38
CA THR A 159 -4.15 11.79 -24.56
C THR A 159 -5.23 10.95 -25.23
N ALA A 160 -5.09 9.62 -25.24
CA ALA A 160 -6.09 8.70 -25.78
C ALA A 160 -7.39 8.68 -24.98
N ILE A 161 -7.33 8.80 -23.64
CA ILE A 161 -8.51 8.76 -22.77
C ILE A 161 -9.18 10.14 -22.64
N THR A 162 -8.44 11.23 -22.85
CA THR A 162 -8.93 12.62 -22.80
C THR A 162 -10.25 12.88 -23.55
N PRO A 163 -10.43 12.47 -24.84
CA PRO A 163 -11.69 12.70 -25.54
C PRO A 163 -12.88 12.01 -24.87
N MET A 164 -12.70 10.80 -24.34
CA MET A 164 -13.76 10.07 -23.63
C MET A 164 -14.15 10.75 -22.30
N ILE A 165 -13.19 11.39 -21.63
CA ILE A 165 -13.44 12.16 -20.40
C ILE A 165 -14.24 13.44 -20.72
N LYS A 166 -13.98 14.07 -21.86
CA LYS A 166 -14.69 15.29 -22.30
C LYS A 166 -16.15 15.01 -22.65
N GLU A 167 -16.44 13.85 -23.24
CA GLU A 167 -17.82 13.47 -23.59
C GLU A 167 -18.68 13.17 -22.35
N SER A 168 -18.12 12.49 -21.36
CA SER A 168 -18.82 12.22 -20.10
C SER A 168 -17.84 11.94 -18.97
N ILE A 169 -17.96 12.70 -17.88
CA ILE A 169 -17.20 12.46 -16.64
C ILE A 169 -17.45 11.04 -16.12
N VAL A 170 -18.66 10.49 -16.31
CA VAL A 170 -19.02 9.13 -15.89
C VAL A 170 -18.23 8.07 -16.66
N VAL A 171 -18.17 8.22 -17.98
CA VAL A 171 -17.43 7.30 -18.86
C VAL A 171 -15.93 7.45 -18.60
N GLY A 172 -15.43 8.69 -18.55
CA GLY A 172 -14.03 8.98 -18.24
C GLY A 172 -13.57 8.39 -16.90
N SER A 173 -14.32 8.61 -15.83
CA SER A 173 -14.03 8.04 -14.51
C SER A 173 -14.05 6.52 -14.51
N THR A 174 -14.96 5.90 -15.25
CA THR A 174 -15.05 4.44 -15.35
C THR A 174 -13.88 3.85 -16.13
N VAL A 175 -13.51 4.47 -17.25
CA VAL A 175 -12.37 4.05 -18.07
C VAL A 175 -11.07 4.18 -17.28
N ILE A 176 -10.84 5.32 -16.61
CA ILE A 176 -9.66 5.49 -15.76
C ILE A 176 -9.61 4.38 -14.70
N TYR A 177 -10.71 4.15 -13.99
CA TYR A 177 -10.74 3.16 -12.90
C TYR A 177 -10.36 1.75 -13.38
N TRP A 178 -11.01 1.27 -14.45
CA TRP A 178 -10.80 -0.09 -14.95
C TRP A 178 -9.52 -0.28 -15.75
N VAL A 179 -8.99 0.77 -16.38
CA VAL A 179 -7.70 0.71 -17.09
C VAL A 179 -6.53 0.83 -16.11
N THR A 180 -6.65 1.68 -15.09
CA THR A 180 -5.61 1.85 -14.06
C THR A 180 -5.39 0.57 -13.28
N ALA A 181 -6.45 -0.09 -12.80
CA ALA A 181 -6.33 -1.23 -11.90
C ALA A 181 -5.44 -2.39 -12.42
N PRO A 182 -5.55 -2.87 -13.67
CA PRO A 182 -4.65 -3.90 -14.18
C PRO A 182 -3.23 -3.37 -14.44
N ILE A 183 -3.07 -2.09 -14.83
CA ILE A 183 -1.76 -1.49 -15.07
C ILE A 183 -0.96 -1.43 -13.76
N VAL A 184 -1.54 -0.87 -12.69
CA VAL A 184 -0.87 -0.79 -11.38
C VAL A 184 -0.69 -2.15 -10.71
N GLY A 185 -1.39 -3.18 -11.19
CA GLY A 185 -1.13 -4.54 -10.76
C GLY A 185 0.24 -5.04 -11.22
N ILE A 186 0.81 -4.49 -12.29
CA ILE A 186 2.11 -4.89 -12.85
C ILE A 186 3.16 -3.81 -12.63
N VAL A 187 2.75 -2.55 -12.79
CA VAL A 187 3.56 -1.35 -12.66
C VAL A 187 3.45 -0.84 -11.23
N GLU A 188 4.53 -0.26 -10.72
CA GLU A 188 4.52 0.38 -9.41
C GLU A 188 3.48 1.53 -9.37
N HIS A 189 2.66 1.53 -8.32
CA HIS A 189 1.46 2.35 -8.25
C HIS A 189 1.74 3.82 -7.93
N ASP A 190 2.75 4.14 -7.11
CA ASP A 190 3.08 5.52 -6.74
C ASP A 190 3.49 6.34 -7.97
N ALA A 191 4.39 5.81 -8.79
CA ALA A 191 4.85 6.46 -10.01
C ALA A 191 3.71 6.63 -11.03
N TYR A 192 2.91 5.58 -11.26
CA TYR A 192 1.76 5.64 -12.18
C TYR A 192 0.71 6.67 -11.73
N ILE A 193 0.34 6.64 -10.44
CA ILE A 193 -0.64 7.57 -9.86
C ILE A 193 -0.13 9.00 -10.01
N LEU A 194 1.14 9.27 -9.69
CA LEU A 194 1.68 10.62 -9.76
C LEU A 194 1.61 11.20 -11.17
N THR A 195 2.01 10.45 -12.19
CA THR A 195 1.94 10.92 -13.59
C THR A 195 0.48 11.16 -14.01
N MET A 196 -0.42 10.23 -13.70
CA MET A 196 -1.84 10.39 -14.03
C MET A 196 -2.52 11.54 -13.26
N LEU A 197 -2.09 11.84 -12.04
CA LEU A 197 -2.54 13.02 -11.31
C LEU A 197 -2.14 14.31 -12.05
N TYR A 198 -0.93 14.41 -12.60
CA TYR A 198 -0.53 15.57 -13.40
C TYR A 198 -1.35 15.70 -14.69
N VAL A 199 -1.61 14.59 -15.37
CA VAL A 199 -2.50 14.56 -16.54
C VAL A 199 -3.89 15.09 -16.19
N ILE A 200 -4.50 14.58 -15.12
CA ILE A 200 -5.85 14.97 -14.70
C ILE A 200 -5.86 16.44 -14.26
N ARG A 201 -4.79 16.94 -13.65
CA ARG A 201 -4.62 18.37 -13.33
C ARG A 201 -4.67 19.23 -14.59
N ASP A 202 -3.97 18.82 -15.64
CA ASP A 202 -3.91 19.56 -16.90
C ASP A 202 -5.26 19.50 -17.64
N LEU A 203 -6.04 18.43 -17.47
CA LEU A 203 -7.45 18.37 -17.89
C LEU A 203 -8.33 19.32 -17.07
N GLY A 204 -8.03 19.48 -15.78
CA GLY A 204 -8.66 20.47 -14.90
C GLY A 204 -8.53 21.89 -15.42
N ALA A 205 -7.37 22.24 -15.98
CA ALA A 205 -7.13 23.54 -16.60
C ALA A 205 -7.97 23.76 -17.88
N GLN A 206 -8.49 22.69 -18.49
CA GLN A 206 -9.37 22.75 -19.67
C GLN A 206 -10.87 22.84 -19.32
N GLY A 207 -11.20 23.03 -18.04
CA GLY A 207 -12.58 23.23 -17.57
C GLY A 207 -13.31 21.97 -17.09
N ILE A 208 -12.66 20.81 -17.11
CA ILE A 208 -13.22 19.55 -16.58
C ILE A 208 -13.00 19.52 -15.07
N ASN A 209 -13.98 19.06 -14.28
CA ASN A 209 -13.77 18.89 -12.85
C ASN A 209 -12.82 17.70 -12.58
N PRO A 210 -11.60 17.90 -12.04
CA PRO A 210 -10.61 16.83 -11.91
C PRO A 210 -10.87 15.93 -10.68
N TRP A 211 -11.72 16.37 -9.75
CA TRP A 211 -11.89 15.70 -8.45
C TRP A 211 -12.45 14.26 -8.55
N PRO A 212 -13.49 13.98 -9.35
CA PRO A 212 -13.96 12.61 -9.54
C PRO A 212 -12.88 11.70 -10.14
N LEU A 213 -12.09 12.24 -11.07
CA LEU A 213 -11.02 11.51 -11.76
C LEU A 213 -9.87 11.19 -10.80
N TYR A 214 -9.48 12.14 -9.95
CA TYR A 214 -8.47 11.92 -8.91
C TYR A 214 -8.86 10.79 -7.97
N TRP A 215 -10.07 10.81 -7.43
CA TRP A 215 -10.49 9.76 -6.49
C TRP A 215 -10.58 8.39 -7.14
N MET A 216 -11.14 8.31 -8.35
CA MET A 216 -11.22 7.05 -9.09
C MET A 216 -9.85 6.48 -9.42
N LEU A 217 -8.91 7.32 -9.85
CA LEU A 217 -7.51 6.93 -10.08
C LEU A 217 -6.86 6.38 -8.80
N LEU A 218 -7.02 7.06 -7.67
CA LEU A 218 -6.38 6.69 -6.42
C LEU A 218 -6.94 5.40 -5.84
N TRP A 219 -8.25 5.19 -5.92
CA TRP A 219 -8.87 3.95 -5.46
C TRP A 219 -8.49 2.77 -6.36
N ALA A 220 -8.57 2.94 -7.68
CA ALA A 220 -8.13 1.91 -8.62
C ALA A 220 -6.64 1.59 -8.45
N GLY A 221 -5.81 2.63 -8.27
CA GLY A 221 -4.38 2.50 -8.10
C GLY A 221 -3.97 1.79 -6.81
N THR A 222 -4.60 2.14 -5.68
CA THR A 222 -4.27 1.55 -4.37
C THR A 222 -4.86 0.15 -4.17
N LEU A 223 -6.05 -0.13 -4.71
CA LEU A 223 -6.65 -1.46 -4.65
C LEU A 223 -6.05 -2.40 -5.69
N GLY A 224 -5.84 -1.91 -6.91
CA GLY A 224 -5.28 -2.66 -8.04
C GLY A 224 -3.85 -3.14 -7.83
N SER A 225 -3.02 -2.36 -7.13
CA SER A 225 -1.63 -2.70 -6.84
C SER A 225 -1.48 -3.96 -5.98
N ASN A 226 -2.53 -4.37 -5.27
CA ASN A 226 -2.53 -5.59 -4.47
C ASN A 226 -2.65 -6.87 -5.33
N MET A 227 -2.69 -6.76 -6.66
CA MET A 227 -2.90 -7.91 -7.54
C MET A 227 -1.65 -8.75 -7.70
N THR A 228 -0.47 -8.12 -7.80
CA THR A 228 0.79 -8.84 -7.93
C THR A 228 1.86 -8.28 -7.01
N ILE A 229 2.90 -9.07 -6.81
CA ILE A 229 4.08 -8.72 -6.01
C ILE A 229 4.82 -7.50 -6.60
N ALA A 230 4.74 -7.28 -7.91
CA ALA A 230 5.35 -6.12 -8.56
C ALA A 230 4.59 -4.81 -8.27
N GLY A 231 3.27 -4.88 -8.03
CA GLY A 231 2.44 -3.69 -7.81
C GLY A 231 2.68 -3.01 -6.46
N ALA A 232 3.00 -3.78 -5.41
CA ALA A 232 3.19 -3.24 -4.07
C ALA A 232 4.38 -3.87 -3.30
N PRO A 233 5.28 -3.04 -2.73
CA PRO A 233 6.40 -3.51 -1.89
C PRO A 233 5.99 -4.32 -0.67
N ALA A 234 4.87 -3.98 -0.06
CA ALA A 234 4.34 -4.72 1.07
C ALA A 234 4.03 -6.19 0.72
N LEU A 235 3.55 -6.48 -0.50
CA LEU A 235 3.24 -7.84 -0.93
C LEU A 235 4.50 -8.68 -1.17
N PHE A 236 5.56 -8.06 -1.69
CA PHE A 236 6.85 -8.73 -1.82
C PHE A 236 7.40 -9.10 -0.44
N VAL A 237 7.41 -8.16 0.50
CA VAL A 237 7.91 -8.41 1.86
C VAL A 237 7.09 -9.50 2.54
N ALA A 238 5.76 -9.42 2.47
CA ALA A 238 4.87 -10.46 3.01
C ALA A 238 5.16 -11.84 2.40
N LYS A 239 5.37 -11.93 1.08
CA LYS A 239 5.76 -13.17 0.43
C LYS A 239 7.13 -13.67 0.90
N SER A 240 8.13 -12.80 0.93
CA SER A 240 9.50 -13.16 1.34
C SER A 240 9.52 -13.70 2.78
N MET A 241 8.74 -13.08 3.67
CA MET A 241 8.54 -13.56 5.04
C MET A 241 7.86 -14.94 5.07
N ALA A 242 6.75 -15.12 4.34
CA ALA A 242 6.05 -16.39 4.28
C ALA A 242 6.94 -17.52 3.70
N ASP A 243 7.67 -17.25 2.62
CA ASP A 243 8.58 -18.22 2.00
C ASP A 243 9.72 -18.63 2.96
N LYS A 244 10.16 -17.70 3.83
CA LYS A 244 11.20 -17.94 4.85
C LYS A 244 10.67 -18.80 6.00
N GLU A 245 9.44 -18.55 6.47
CA GLU A 245 8.81 -19.30 7.56
C GLU A 245 8.39 -20.72 7.14
N ASP A 246 7.69 -20.85 6.02
CA ASP A 246 7.20 -22.15 5.51
C ASP A 246 8.31 -22.99 4.84
N GLN A 247 9.55 -22.47 4.77
CA GLN A 247 10.69 -23.10 4.07
C GLN A 247 10.34 -23.53 2.63
N ARG A 248 9.38 -22.83 2.00
CA ARG A 248 8.83 -23.16 0.69
C ARG A 248 8.74 -21.91 -0.16
N GLN A 249 9.20 -22.01 -1.40
CA GLN A 249 9.00 -20.95 -2.39
C GLN A 249 7.56 -21.02 -2.92
N SER A 250 6.70 -20.08 -2.52
CA SER A 250 5.36 -19.95 -3.08
C SER A 250 5.44 -19.54 -4.55
N THR A 251 4.70 -20.25 -5.40
CA THR A 251 4.71 -19.98 -6.85
C THR A 251 3.92 -18.70 -7.13
N LEU A 252 4.37 -17.88 -8.09
CA LEU A 252 3.65 -16.67 -8.53
C LEU A 252 2.17 -16.95 -8.88
N LYS A 253 1.89 -18.14 -9.42
CA LYS A 253 0.55 -18.61 -9.76
C LYS A 253 -0.33 -18.86 -8.52
N GLU A 254 0.25 -19.42 -7.45
CA GLU A 254 -0.48 -19.66 -6.19
C GLU A 254 -0.83 -18.32 -5.54
N PHE A 255 0.12 -17.39 -5.52
CA PHE A 255 -0.09 -16.03 -5.04
C PHE A 255 -1.18 -15.32 -5.85
N LEU A 256 -1.05 -15.31 -7.19
CA LEU A 256 -2.00 -14.65 -8.09
C LEU A 256 -3.41 -15.25 -8.00
N SER A 257 -3.52 -16.56 -7.74
CA SER A 257 -4.81 -17.22 -7.55
C SER A 257 -5.57 -16.73 -6.31
N ILE A 258 -4.87 -16.16 -5.33
CA ILE A 258 -5.46 -15.63 -4.09
C ILE A 258 -5.64 -14.11 -4.19
N SER A 259 -4.61 -13.41 -4.70
CA SER A 259 -4.60 -11.94 -4.79
C SER A 259 -5.50 -11.39 -5.89
N ALA A 260 -5.60 -12.05 -7.05
CA ALA A 260 -6.44 -11.53 -8.15
C ALA A 260 -7.95 -11.51 -7.77
N PRO A 261 -8.54 -12.56 -7.17
CA PRO A 261 -9.91 -12.49 -6.68
C PRO A 261 -10.10 -11.41 -5.60
N TYR A 262 -9.11 -11.22 -4.71
CA TYR A 262 -9.14 -10.17 -3.69
C TYR A 262 -9.26 -8.78 -4.33
N VAL A 263 -8.41 -8.50 -5.31
CA VAL A 263 -8.41 -7.23 -6.01
C VAL A 263 -9.72 -7.00 -6.76
N VAL A 264 -10.19 -7.98 -7.53
CA VAL A 264 -11.45 -7.83 -8.29
C VAL A 264 -12.63 -7.52 -7.38
N ILE A 265 -12.74 -8.22 -6.25
CA ILE A 265 -13.85 -8.00 -5.30
C ILE A 265 -13.72 -6.64 -4.62
N SER A 266 -12.52 -6.26 -4.18
CA SER A 266 -12.29 -4.96 -3.56
C SER A 266 -12.55 -3.79 -4.52
N LEU A 267 -12.17 -3.94 -5.80
CA LEU A 267 -12.44 -2.96 -6.85
C LEU A 267 -13.95 -2.83 -7.10
N LEU A 268 -14.66 -3.95 -7.23
CA LEU A 268 -16.13 -3.91 -7.42
C LEU A 268 -16.84 -3.28 -6.21
N ALA A 269 -16.43 -3.66 -5.00
CA ALA A 269 -16.99 -3.13 -3.76
C ALA A 269 -16.70 -1.63 -3.59
N CYS A 270 -15.58 -1.13 -4.11
CA CYS A 270 -15.23 0.28 -4.08
C CYS A 270 -15.90 1.08 -5.21
N TYR A 271 -16.03 0.49 -6.41
CA TYR A 271 -16.56 1.16 -7.60
C TYR A 271 -18.00 1.68 -7.41
N VAL A 272 -18.87 0.90 -6.76
CA VAL A 272 -20.27 1.27 -6.53
C VAL A 272 -20.44 2.52 -5.66
N PRO A 273 -19.90 2.57 -4.41
CA PRO A 273 -19.97 3.77 -3.58
C PRO A 273 -19.17 4.94 -4.17
N ALA A 274 -18.06 4.66 -4.85
CA ALA A 274 -17.27 5.68 -5.55
C ALA A 274 -18.08 6.41 -6.62
N MET A 275 -18.79 5.67 -7.49
CA MET A 275 -19.63 6.24 -8.53
C MET A 275 -20.80 7.05 -7.95
N LEU A 276 -21.44 6.56 -6.90
CA LEU A 276 -22.59 7.20 -6.26
C LEU A 276 -22.24 8.53 -5.57
N ILE A 277 -21.11 8.58 -4.85
CA ILE A 277 -20.76 9.73 -4.01
C ILE A 277 -19.95 10.78 -4.79
N TRP A 278 -19.09 10.34 -5.72
CA TRP A 278 -18.08 11.20 -6.34
C TRP A 278 -18.22 11.38 -7.84
N VAL A 279 -18.97 10.55 -8.57
CA VAL A 279 -19.07 10.67 -10.04
C VAL A 279 -20.44 11.21 -10.46
N LEU A 280 -21.53 10.54 -10.05
CA LEU A 280 -22.90 10.95 -10.41
C LEU A 280 -23.27 12.40 -10.03
N PRO A 281 -22.81 12.95 -8.88
CA PRO A 281 -23.18 14.32 -8.54
C PRO A 281 -22.45 15.39 -9.34
N PHE A 282 -21.38 15.02 -10.06
CA PHE A 282 -20.60 15.92 -10.92
C PHE A 282 -20.90 15.69 -12.42
N ALA A 283 -21.77 14.74 -12.73
CA ALA A 283 -22.24 14.45 -14.08
C ALA A 283 -23.46 15.30 -14.50
N LYS A 284 -23.86 16.28 -13.67
CA LYS A 284 -24.94 17.24 -13.97
C LYS A 284 -24.41 18.43 -14.76
#